data_AF-R7HDX8-F1
#
_entry.id   AF-R7HDX8-F1
#
_cell.length_a   1.000
_cell.length_b   1.000
_cell.length_c   1.000
_cell.angle_alpha   90.00
_cell.angle_beta   90.00
_cell.angle_gamma   90.00
#
_symmetry.space_group_name_H-M   'P 1'
#
loop_
_entity.id
_entity.type
_entity.pdbx_description
1 polymer ?
#
loop_
_entity_poly.entity_id
_entity_poly.type
_entity_poly.pdbx_seq_one_letter_code
_entity_poly.pdbx_strand_id
1 'polypeptide(L)'
;MKNLKRIVLTLVMAFAIILPSIVFAETKEVKTEEELKAVLATGGEAKVTENFEVTKDLYLVDGKEVTIDLNNHDILFKNQTSINIDGGTLDLTGKGSMKNDITNFSPIYIKGSKNKEDVNYSNVTVGKDVHLKGHMAIIVVFPDNDNKYVSYGVNVNVYGTLEGDLNKNGVEGSSIQINGNIRNTENCPVFNIYSSAKLIGNTDGIYGAGYAIWNIDGATIEGVTSGIATKAGIWNIKNAKITATGEKKDSIGEGEGIKGTGSAIQIESHPSFYGHVEMTIDGGEYTSSHNAAIQHYLADSATEGALAKAIVIKGGTFKGTLDMMKPDEIEISGGSFTDEIVTKKDGVKLVTGVKAVKDGEMYTIVSENKGELVVTAPEVKVSDKVDEKVAKELTDAKLTDTVTGLKEAVDSSKIEGLENTLVEVKISSEIKSYDKEKGVLVLDIKPYYTVNQESKVIPNEAINGKVKIKVAVPNEITFTHAKVVHKNGETVIDTKEYEIKEENGQKYIEIETESFSTFEVSFYTPAKVENPNTVDGILVYTSVTLMSLALLGAAALVLKKKMN
;
A
#
# COMPACT_ATOMS: atom_id res chain seq x y z
N MET A 1 0.69 20.02 -7.82
CA MET A 1 -0.47 19.43 -7.10
C MET A 1 -1.70 19.30 -8.00
N LYS A 2 -1.63 18.46 -9.03
CA LYS A 2 -2.75 17.93 -9.81
C LYS A 2 -2.32 16.51 -10.20
N ASN A 3 -3.19 15.52 -10.01
CA ASN A 3 -3.00 14.07 -10.26
C ASN A 3 -2.88 13.16 -9.01
N LEU A 4 -3.52 13.51 -7.89
CA LEU A 4 -3.70 12.58 -6.75
C LEU A 4 -5.19 12.42 -6.38
N LYS A 5 -6.06 12.19 -7.37
CA LYS A 5 -7.53 12.06 -7.16
C LYS A 5 -8.18 10.85 -7.86
N ARG A 6 -7.43 9.78 -8.18
CA ARG A 6 -7.99 8.65 -8.93
C ARG A 6 -7.79 7.24 -8.35
N ILE A 7 -7.29 7.06 -7.12
CA ILE A 7 -6.94 5.71 -6.63
C ILE A 7 -7.65 5.24 -5.34
N VAL A 8 -8.54 6.01 -4.69
CA VAL A 8 -9.11 5.57 -3.38
C VAL A 8 -10.63 5.69 -3.27
N LEU A 9 -11.39 5.17 -4.26
CA LEU A 9 -12.84 5.03 -4.09
C LEU A 9 -13.42 3.78 -4.79
N THR A 10 -12.83 2.61 -4.55
CA THR A 10 -13.44 1.31 -4.87
C THR A 10 -13.21 0.28 -3.74
N LEU A 11 -13.00 0.76 -2.52
CA LEU A 11 -12.99 -0.07 -1.32
C LEU A 11 -14.16 0.38 -0.45
N VAL A 12 -14.96 -0.59 -0.02
CA VAL A 12 -16.08 -0.48 0.93
C VAL A 12 -17.45 -0.15 0.30
N MET A 13 -18.06 -1.14 -0.35
CA MET A 13 -19.53 -1.36 -0.25
C MET A 13 -19.95 -2.78 -0.69
N ALA A 14 -19.29 -3.81 -0.17
CA ALA A 14 -19.77 -5.21 -0.28
C ALA A 14 -19.61 -5.98 1.05
N PHE A 15 -19.71 -5.28 2.18
CA PHE A 15 -20.05 -5.92 3.47
C PHE A 15 -21.56 -5.86 3.66
N ALA A 16 -22.31 -6.42 2.71
CA ALA A 16 -23.64 -6.90 3.05
C ALA A 16 -23.42 -8.18 3.84
N ILE A 17 -23.16 -8.05 5.14
CA ILE A 17 -23.43 -9.14 6.08
C ILE A 17 -24.95 -9.28 6.01
N ILE A 18 -25.43 -10.10 5.07
CA ILE A 18 -26.79 -10.61 5.12
C ILE A 18 -26.80 -11.53 6.34
N LEU A 19 -27.03 -10.92 7.51
CA LEU A 19 -27.54 -11.68 8.64
C LEU A 19 -28.81 -12.33 8.12
N PRO A 20 -28.96 -13.66 8.15
CA PRO A 20 -30.18 -14.30 7.69
C PRO A 20 -31.33 -13.67 8.48
N SER A 21 -32.18 -12.92 7.79
CA SER A 21 -33.41 -12.42 8.36
C SER A 21 -34.26 -13.64 8.68
N ILE A 22 -34.32 -13.99 9.96
CA ILE A 22 -35.12 -15.11 10.47
C ILE A 22 -36.60 -14.74 10.29
N VAL A 23 -37.11 -14.95 9.08
CA VAL A 23 -38.54 -15.14 8.86
C VAL A 23 -38.78 -16.60 9.20
N PHE A 24 -39.45 -16.86 10.32
CA PHE A 24 -39.87 -18.21 10.73
C PHE A 24 -40.88 -18.77 9.72
N ALA A 25 -40.38 -19.23 8.58
CA ALA A 25 -41.10 -20.17 7.73
C ALA A 25 -41.14 -21.51 8.48
N GLU A 26 -42.22 -22.27 8.32
CA GLU A 26 -42.29 -23.64 8.85
C GLU A 26 -41.15 -24.46 8.24
N THR A 27 -40.23 -24.93 9.09
CA THR A 27 -39.11 -25.78 8.65
C THR A 27 -39.65 -27.12 8.19
N LYS A 28 -39.46 -27.44 6.90
CA LYS A 28 -39.91 -28.71 6.30
C LYS A 28 -38.84 -29.78 6.50
N GLU A 29 -39.23 -30.94 7.03
CA GLU A 29 -38.36 -32.11 7.02
C GLU A 29 -38.23 -32.67 5.58
N VAL A 30 -37.00 -32.99 5.18
CA VAL A 30 -36.68 -33.46 3.83
C VAL A 30 -35.85 -34.73 3.92
N LYS A 31 -36.31 -35.79 3.26
CA LYS A 31 -35.63 -37.09 3.15
C LYS A 31 -35.60 -37.65 1.72
N THR A 32 -36.17 -36.92 0.76
CA THR A 32 -36.24 -37.33 -0.66
C THR A 32 -36.01 -36.18 -1.63
N GLU A 33 -35.68 -36.53 -2.88
CA GLU A 33 -35.56 -35.58 -4.01
C GLU A 33 -36.83 -34.73 -4.20
N GLU A 34 -38.02 -35.34 -4.17
CA GLU A 34 -39.29 -34.63 -4.45
C GLU A 34 -39.66 -33.65 -3.33
N GLU A 35 -39.34 -33.96 -2.07
CA GLU A 35 -39.51 -33.03 -0.95
C GLU A 35 -38.57 -31.84 -1.05
N LEU A 36 -37.29 -32.07 -1.39
CA LEU A 36 -36.33 -30.98 -1.62
C LEU A 36 -36.78 -30.09 -2.78
N LYS A 37 -37.22 -30.70 -3.89
CA LYS A 37 -37.76 -29.99 -5.05
C LYS A 37 -38.96 -29.12 -4.69
N ALA A 38 -39.86 -29.62 -3.83
CA ALA A 38 -41.02 -28.86 -3.38
C ALA A 38 -40.62 -27.65 -2.52
N VAL A 39 -39.58 -27.77 -1.69
CA VAL A 39 -39.02 -26.62 -0.96
C VAL A 39 -38.46 -25.61 -1.94
N LEU A 40 -37.63 -26.02 -2.89
CA LEU A 40 -37.00 -25.12 -3.88
C LEU A 40 -38.04 -24.36 -4.72
N ALA A 41 -39.14 -25.01 -5.09
CA ALA A 41 -40.23 -24.38 -5.83
C ALA A 41 -41.06 -23.37 -5.00
N THR A 42 -41.13 -23.55 -3.68
CA THR A 42 -42.00 -22.73 -2.81
C THR A 42 -41.24 -21.68 -2.01
N GLY A 43 -39.94 -21.86 -1.77
CA GLY A 43 -39.15 -21.12 -0.80
C GLY A 43 -39.29 -21.67 0.62
N GLY A 44 -38.45 -21.17 1.53
CA GLY A 44 -38.50 -21.46 2.97
C GLY A 44 -37.35 -22.34 3.47
N GLU A 45 -37.54 -22.94 4.65
CA GLU A 45 -36.50 -23.70 5.33
C GLU A 45 -36.70 -25.21 5.16
N ALA A 46 -35.61 -25.93 4.89
CA ALA A 46 -35.54 -27.38 4.85
C ALA A 46 -34.56 -27.90 5.90
N LYS A 47 -34.94 -28.96 6.61
CA LYS A 47 -34.05 -29.74 7.47
C LYS A 47 -33.95 -31.15 6.92
N VAL A 48 -32.75 -31.55 6.54
CA VAL A 48 -32.50 -32.90 6.03
C VAL A 48 -32.54 -33.90 7.18
N THR A 49 -33.27 -35.00 7.01
CA THR A 49 -33.43 -36.03 8.07
C THR A 49 -32.89 -37.39 7.69
N GLU A 50 -32.58 -37.60 6.41
CA GLU A 50 -31.98 -38.83 5.87
C GLU A 50 -31.05 -38.50 4.70
N ASN A 51 -30.10 -39.38 4.42
CA ASN A 51 -29.29 -39.26 3.21
C ASN A 51 -30.13 -39.69 1.99
N PHE A 52 -30.05 -38.95 0.89
CA PHE A 52 -30.77 -39.31 -0.34
C PHE A 52 -30.02 -38.93 -1.60
N GLU A 53 -30.47 -39.50 -2.71
CA GLU A 53 -29.93 -39.22 -4.05
C GLU A 53 -30.85 -38.26 -4.81
N VAL A 54 -30.24 -37.42 -5.64
CA VAL A 54 -30.91 -36.55 -6.61
C VAL A 54 -30.54 -37.04 -8.01
N THR A 55 -31.55 -37.35 -8.80
CA THR A 55 -31.41 -37.95 -10.14
C THR A 55 -31.93 -37.07 -11.27
N LYS A 56 -32.50 -35.91 -10.93
CA LYS A 56 -32.95 -34.87 -11.85
C LYS A 56 -32.46 -33.51 -11.39
N ASP A 57 -32.31 -32.59 -12.33
CA ASP A 57 -32.03 -31.20 -12.00
C ASP A 57 -33.11 -30.60 -11.10
N LEU A 58 -32.63 -29.88 -10.09
CA LEU A 58 -33.44 -29.07 -9.21
C LEU A 58 -33.23 -27.59 -9.59
N TYR A 59 -34.25 -26.77 -9.38
CA TYR A 59 -34.24 -25.37 -9.83
C TYR A 59 -34.65 -24.45 -8.69
N LEU A 60 -33.85 -23.41 -8.46
CA LEU A 60 -34.16 -22.31 -7.57
C LEU A 60 -34.24 -21.03 -8.39
N VAL A 61 -35.45 -20.52 -8.58
CA VAL A 61 -35.79 -19.46 -9.53
C VAL A 61 -36.78 -18.46 -8.92
N ASP A 62 -37.23 -17.48 -9.70
CA ASP A 62 -38.35 -16.57 -9.37
C ASP A 62 -38.21 -15.83 -8.01
N GLY A 63 -36.99 -15.45 -7.66
CA GLY A 63 -36.65 -14.73 -6.43
C GLY A 63 -36.82 -15.55 -5.15
N LYS A 64 -36.93 -16.88 -5.24
CA LYS A 64 -37.14 -17.73 -4.06
C LYS A 64 -35.90 -17.77 -3.17
N GLU A 65 -36.16 -17.71 -1.86
CA GLU A 65 -35.14 -17.85 -0.82
C GLU A 65 -35.32 -19.19 -0.12
N VAL A 66 -34.25 -19.98 -0.02
CA VAL A 66 -34.26 -21.30 0.58
C VAL A 66 -33.05 -21.49 1.48
N THR A 67 -33.30 -21.96 2.70
CA THR A 67 -32.26 -22.44 3.60
C THR A 67 -32.34 -23.95 3.72
N ILE A 68 -31.23 -24.66 3.53
CA ILE A 68 -31.12 -26.11 3.72
C ILE A 68 -30.16 -26.37 4.88
N ASP A 69 -30.68 -26.85 6.00
CA ASP A 69 -29.90 -27.45 7.08
C ASP A 69 -29.63 -28.92 6.76
N LEU A 70 -28.37 -29.25 6.45
CA LEU A 70 -27.95 -30.60 6.15
C LEU A 70 -28.01 -31.54 7.37
N ASN A 71 -28.01 -31.02 8.59
CA ASN A 71 -28.32 -31.77 9.82
C ASN A 71 -27.63 -33.16 9.95
N ASN A 72 -26.34 -33.22 9.63
CA ASN A 72 -25.45 -34.40 9.60
C ASN A 72 -25.74 -35.42 8.49
N HIS A 73 -26.45 -35.02 7.45
CA HIS A 73 -26.82 -35.86 6.32
C HIS A 73 -26.16 -35.42 5.01
N ASP A 74 -26.17 -36.34 4.06
CA ASP A 74 -25.55 -36.19 2.76
C ASP A 74 -26.59 -36.26 1.63
N ILE A 75 -26.45 -35.37 0.64
CA ILE A 75 -27.21 -35.39 -0.60
C ILE A 75 -26.27 -35.72 -1.76
N LEU A 76 -26.60 -36.75 -2.53
CA LEU A 76 -25.79 -37.23 -3.64
C LEU A 76 -26.46 -36.98 -4.98
N PHE A 77 -25.91 -36.06 -5.77
CA PHE A 77 -26.33 -35.77 -7.13
C PHE A 77 -25.73 -36.79 -8.10
N LYS A 78 -26.60 -37.46 -8.84
CA LYS A 78 -26.29 -38.48 -9.85
C LYS A 78 -26.58 -37.96 -11.25
N ASN A 79 -26.13 -38.67 -12.27
CA ASN A 79 -26.55 -38.49 -13.66
C ASN A 79 -26.37 -37.06 -14.22
N GLN A 80 -25.31 -36.35 -13.80
CA GLN A 80 -25.05 -34.96 -14.20
C GLN A 80 -26.20 -34.02 -13.79
N THR A 81 -26.53 -33.99 -12.49
CA THR A 81 -27.59 -33.12 -11.95
C THR A 81 -27.08 -32.16 -10.90
N SER A 82 -27.75 -31.02 -10.75
CA SER A 82 -27.40 -29.95 -9.82
C SER A 82 -28.64 -29.35 -9.16
N ILE A 83 -28.41 -28.49 -8.16
CA ILE A 83 -29.28 -27.35 -7.91
C ILE A 83 -28.85 -26.23 -8.86
N ASN A 84 -29.73 -25.89 -9.80
CA ASN A 84 -29.58 -24.80 -10.75
C ASN A 84 -30.23 -23.54 -10.18
N ILE A 85 -29.41 -22.55 -9.85
CA ILE A 85 -29.84 -21.26 -9.30
C ILE A 85 -29.87 -20.23 -10.43
N ASP A 86 -31.06 -19.72 -10.73
CA ASP A 86 -31.31 -18.72 -11.77
C ASP A 86 -32.34 -17.72 -11.22
N GLY A 87 -31.87 -16.77 -10.42
CA GLY A 87 -32.71 -15.74 -9.82
C GLY A 87 -33.24 -16.13 -8.44
N GLY A 88 -32.41 -16.65 -7.52
CA GLY A 88 -32.84 -17.02 -6.16
C GLY A 88 -31.70 -17.04 -5.14
N THR A 89 -32.05 -17.24 -3.87
CA THR A 89 -31.09 -17.24 -2.74
C THR A 89 -31.06 -18.61 -2.06
N LEU A 90 -29.88 -19.24 -2.02
CA LEU A 90 -29.66 -20.53 -1.37
C LEU A 90 -28.67 -20.39 -0.21
N ASP A 91 -29.12 -20.69 1.00
CA ASP A 91 -28.27 -20.77 2.20
C ASP A 91 -28.12 -22.23 2.65
N LEU A 92 -26.90 -22.74 2.64
CA LEU A 92 -26.57 -24.09 3.12
C LEU A 92 -26.00 -23.99 4.54
N THR A 93 -26.59 -24.74 5.45
CA THR A 93 -26.22 -24.75 6.87
C THR A 93 -26.16 -26.17 7.40
N GLY A 94 -25.75 -26.31 8.67
CA GLY A 94 -25.62 -27.60 9.31
C GLY A 94 -24.44 -28.40 8.80
N LYS A 95 -24.02 -29.36 9.61
CA LYS A 95 -22.98 -30.31 9.20
C LYS A 95 -23.54 -31.23 8.13
N GLY A 96 -22.76 -31.57 7.10
CA GLY A 96 -23.18 -32.54 6.08
C GLY A 96 -22.54 -32.24 4.74
N SER A 97 -22.91 -33.00 3.70
CA SER A 97 -22.36 -32.75 2.37
C SER A 97 -23.36 -32.82 1.23
N MET A 98 -23.07 -32.06 0.16
CA MET A 98 -23.67 -32.24 -1.14
C MET A 98 -22.59 -32.66 -2.12
N LYS A 99 -22.77 -33.81 -2.77
CA LYS A 99 -21.75 -34.42 -3.63
C LYS A 99 -22.29 -34.65 -5.03
N ASN A 100 -21.49 -34.40 -6.06
CA ASN A 100 -21.75 -34.88 -7.42
C ASN A 100 -20.69 -35.92 -7.80
N ASP A 101 -21.11 -37.11 -8.25
CA ASP A 101 -20.20 -38.23 -8.54
C ASP A 101 -19.78 -38.37 -10.01
N ILE A 102 -20.18 -37.41 -10.85
CA ILE A 102 -19.89 -37.43 -12.29
C ILE A 102 -18.85 -36.36 -12.67
N THR A 103 -17.98 -36.75 -13.59
CA THR A 103 -17.07 -35.88 -14.35
C THR A 103 -17.77 -34.64 -14.89
N ASN A 104 -17.10 -33.49 -14.83
CA ASN A 104 -17.56 -32.22 -15.43
C ASN A 104 -18.89 -31.68 -14.89
N PHE A 105 -19.31 -32.09 -13.69
CA PHE A 105 -20.52 -31.56 -13.07
C PHE A 105 -20.32 -31.06 -11.64
N SER A 106 -21.25 -30.23 -11.20
CA SER A 106 -21.25 -29.55 -9.91
C SER A 106 -22.52 -29.86 -9.15
N PRO A 107 -22.51 -29.98 -7.80
CA PRO A 107 -23.76 -29.97 -7.05
C PRO A 107 -24.47 -28.60 -7.14
N ILE A 108 -23.73 -27.50 -7.34
CA ILE A 108 -24.27 -26.13 -7.35
C ILE A 108 -23.90 -25.41 -8.65
N TYR A 109 -24.92 -25.05 -9.43
CA TYR A 109 -24.79 -24.43 -10.74
C TYR A 109 -25.50 -23.08 -10.74
N ILE A 110 -24.79 -21.98 -11.00
CA ILE A 110 -25.30 -20.62 -10.78
C ILE A 110 -25.30 -19.82 -12.08
N LYS A 111 -26.42 -19.14 -12.33
CA LYS A 111 -26.60 -18.18 -13.43
C LYS A 111 -26.94 -16.80 -12.86
N GLY A 112 -26.38 -15.76 -13.49
CA GLY A 112 -26.76 -14.38 -13.25
C GLY A 112 -27.85 -13.90 -14.21
N SER A 113 -28.33 -12.68 -13.98
CA SER A 113 -29.31 -12.05 -14.85
C SER A 113 -28.69 -11.67 -16.20
N LYS A 114 -29.58 -11.48 -17.18
CA LYS A 114 -29.31 -10.85 -18.48
C LYS A 114 -29.38 -9.32 -18.39
N ASN A 115 -30.04 -8.80 -17.37
CA ASN A 115 -30.24 -7.37 -17.14
C ASN A 115 -29.23 -6.84 -16.12
N LYS A 116 -28.48 -5.81 -16.51
CA LYS A 116 -27.41 -5.23 -15.69
C LYS A 116 -27.90 -4.56 -14.41
N GLU A 117 -29.16 -4.14 -14.38
CA GLU A 117 -29.78 -3.48 -13.22
C GLU A 117 -30.24 -4.48 -12.14
N ASP A 118 -30.26 -5.78 -12.44
CA ASP A 118 -30.68 -6.81 -11.49
C ASP A 118 -29.54 -7.12 -10.51
N VAL A 119 -29.51 -6.41 -9.40
CA VAL A 119 -28.56 -6.65 -8.29
C VAL A 119 -29.02 -7.82 -7.43
N ASN A 120 -28.08 -8.60 -6.90
CA ASN A 120 -28.36 -9.76 -6.03
C ASN A 120 -29.36 -10.76 -6.63
N TYR A 121 -29.30 -10.97 -7.94
CA TYR A 121 -30.16 -11.88 -8.68
C TYR A 121 -30.03 -13.33 -8.19
N SER A 122 -28.80 -13.84 -8.08
CA SER A 122 -28.53 -15.19 -7.59
C SER A 122 -27.53 -15.14 -6.44
N ASN A 123 -27.93 -15.65 -5.27
CA ASN A 123 -27.11 -15.61 -4.06
C ASN A 123 -26.92 -17.02 -3.50
N VAL A 124 -25.70 -17.38 -3.16
CA VAL A 124 -25.39 -18.67 -2.52
C VAL A 124 -24.52 -18.45 -1.31
N THR A 125 -24.90 -19.03 -0.17
CA THR A 125 -24.08 -19.09 1.03
C THR A 125 -23.78 -20.54 1.40
N VAL A 126 -22.51 -20.89 1.55
CA VAL A 126 -22.06 -22.20 2.03
C VAL A 126 -21.56 -22.06 3.46
N GLY A 127 -22.34 -22.53 4.43
CA GLY A 127 -22.03 -22.46 5.85
C GLY A 127 -20.78 -23.24 6.24
N LYS A 128 -20.17 -22.87 7.37
CA LYS A 128 -18.86 -23.38 7.83
C LYS A 128 -18.75 -24.91 7.97
N ASP A 129 -19.86 -25.57 8.30
CA ASP A 129 -19.91 -27.02 8.54
C ASP A 129 -20.39 -27.81 7.32
N VAL A 130 -20.67 -27.12 6.20
CA VAL A 130 -21.10 -27.72 4.93
C VAL A 130 -19.88 -28.11 4.10
N HIS A 131 -19.96 -29.28 3.47
CA HIS A 131 -18.98 -29.74 2.50
C HIS A 131 -19.64 -29.94 1.13
N LEU A 132 -19.22 -29.16 0.13
CA LEU A 132 -19.60 -29.38 -1.27
C LEU A 132 -18.47 -30.10 -2.01
N LYS A 133 -18.82 -31.13 -2.79
CA LYS A 133 -17.85 -31.92 -3.56
C LYS A 133 -18.38 -32.24 -4.96
N GLY A 134 -17.54 -32.11 -5.99
CA GLY A 134 -17.87 -32.46 -7.38
C GLY A 134 -16.67 -32.25 -8.28
N HIS A 135 -16.76 -32.48 -9.60
CA HIS A 135 -15.67 -32.06 -10.50
C HIS A 135 -15.42 -30.56 -10.40
N MET A 136 -16.47 -29.81 -10.10
CA MET A 136 -16.36 -28.53 -9.43
C MET A 136 -17.38 -28.45 -8.30
N ALA A 137 -17.02 -27.92 -7.14
CA ALA A 137 -17.98 -27.81 -6.04
C ALA A 137 -19.03 -26.71 -6.31
N ILE A 138 -18.62 -25.64 -7.00
CA ILE A 138 -19.48 -24.56 -7.49
C ILE A 138 -19.03 -24.15 -8.91
N ILE A 139 -19.99 -23.90 -9.80
CA ILE A 139 -19.73 -23.20 -11.07
C ILE A 139 -20.69 -22.02 -11.30
N VAL A 140 -20.13 -20.90 -11.76
CA VAL A 140 -20.88 -19.75 -12.28
C VAL A 140 -20.77 -19.69 -13.80
N VAL A 141 -21.91 -19.59 -14.48
CA VAL A 141 -21.99 -19.48 -15.94
C VAL A 141 -22.87 -18.32 -16.39
N PHE A 142 -22.91 -18.11 -17.71
CA PHE A 142 -23.82 -17.18 -18.36
C PHE A 142 -25.25 -17.75 -18.42
N PRO A 143 -26.29 -16.91 -18.45
CA PRO A 143 -27.67 -17.38 -18.37
C PRO A 143 -28.10 -18.23 -19.57
N ASP A 144 -27.68 -17.82 -20.77
CA ASP A 144 -27.94 -18.51 -22.04
C ASP A 144 -26.92 -18.13 -23.13
N ASN A 145 -26.99 -18.80 -24.28
CA ASN A 145 -26.06 -18.62 -25.39
C ASN A 145 -26.13 -17.23 -26.04
N ASP A 146 -27.29 -16.56 -26.02
CA ASP A 146 -27.46 -15.22 -26.57
C ASP A 146 -26.83 -14.16 -25.66
N ASN A 147 -26.69 -14.47 -24.37
CA ASN A 147 -26.15 -13.62 -23.32
C ASN A 147 -24.84 -14.19 -22.74
N LYS A 148 -24.08 -14.93 -23.57
CA LYS A 148 -22.90 -15.70 -23.12
C LYS A 148 -21.79 -14.88 -22.48
N TYR A 149 -21.81 -13.56 -22.63
CA TYR A 149 -20.78 -12.65 -22.10
C TYR A 149 -21.11 -12.02 -20.76
N VAL A 150 -22.29 -12.29 -20.21
CA VAL A 150 -22.77 -11.65 -18.99
C VAL A 150 -23.26 -12.64 -17.94
N SER A 151 -23.18 -12.26 -16.68
CA SER A 151 -23.81 -12.94 -15.56
C SER A 151 -24.01 -11.91 -14.43
N TYR A 152 -25.09 -11.13 -14.52
CA TYR A 152 -25.29 -9.98 -13.62
C TYR A 152 -25.84 -10.41 -12.25
N GLY A 153 -25.39 -9.74 -11.18
CA GLY A 153 -25.99 -9.88 -9.85
C GLY A 153 -25.76 -11.22 -9.16
N VAL A 154 -24.65 -11.91 -9.44
CA VAL A 154 -24.29 -13.17 -8.76
C VAL A 154 -23.44 -12.88 -7.52
N ASN A 155 -23.83 -13.43 -6.36
CA ASN A 155 -23.04 -13.39 -5.13
C ASN A 155 -22.83 -14.79 -4.56
N VAL A 156 -21.60 -15.14 -4.23
CA VAL A 156 -21.24 -16.43 -3.62
C VAL A 156 -20.45 -16.18 -2.34
N ASN A 157 -20.99 -16.63 -1.21
CA ASN A 157 -20.40 -16.50 0.12
C ASN A 157 -19.96 -17.87 0.64
N VAL A 158 -18.68 -18.05 0.94
CA VAL A 158 -18.13 -19.36 1.30
C VAL A 158 -17.49 -19.32 2.68
N TYR A 159 -18.03 -20.11 3.59
CA TYR A 159 -17.47 -20.40 4.91
C TYR A 159 -17.06 -21.87 5.05
N GLY A 160 -17.69 -22.77 4.28
CA GLY A 160 -17.50 -24.22 4.35
C GLY A 160 -16.35 -24.78 3.54
N THR A 161 -16.36 -26.09 3.36
CA THR A 161 -15.37 -26.80 2.55
C THR A 161 -15.89 -27.02 1.13
N LEU A 162 -15.09 -26.68 0.13
CA LEU A 162 -15.35 -26.92 -1.29
C LEU A 162 -14.25 -27.81 -1.84
N GLU A 163 -14.60 -28.97 -2.37
CA GLU A 163 -13.64 -29.94 -2.89
C GLU A 163 -13.91 -30.24 -4.38
N GLY A 164 -12.93 -29.92 -5.22
CA GLY A 164 -12.87 -30.35 -6.62
C GLY A 164 -12.32 -31.77 -6.71
N ASP A 165 -13.15 -32.75 -7.04
CA ASP A 165 -12.80 -34.17 -7.02
C ASP A 165 -12.10 -34.64 -8.30
N LEU A 166 -11.23 -35.63 -8.13
CA LEU A 166 -10.70 -36.47 -9.20
C LEU A 166 -11.81 -37.41 -9.67
N ASN A 167 -12.19 -37.32 -10.94
CA ASN A 167 -13.06 -38.35 -11.49
C ASN A 167 -12.29 -39.68 -11.69
N LYS A 168 -13.03 -40.78 -11.91
CA LYS A 168 -12.48 -42.12 -12.20
C LYS A 168 -11.61 -42.22 -13.46
N ASN A 169 -11.56 -41.18 -14.29
CA ASN A 169 -10.82 -41.12 -15.55
C ASN A 169 -9.56 -40.23 -15.45
N GLY A 170 -9.22 -39.73 -14.27
CA GLY A 170 -8.04 -38.86 -14.07
C GLY A 170 -8.20 -37.44 -14.61
N VAL A 171 -9.43 -36.97 -14.86
CA VAL A 171 -9.70 -35.55 -15.16
C VAL A 171 -9.90 -34.83 -13.83
N GLU A 172 -8.96 -33.95 -13.56
CA GLU A 172 -8.80 -33.20 -12.32
C GLU A 172 -9.80 -32.02 -12.26
N GLY A 173 -10.46 -31.84 -11.11
CA GLY A 173 -11.50 -30.84 -10.88
C GLY A 173 -11.05 -29.69 -9.98
N SER A 174 -11.66 -28.51 -10.15
CA SER A 174 -11.36 -27.30 -9.34
C SER A 174 -12.40 -27.09 -8.24
N SER A 175 -12.09 -26.40 -7.14
CA SER A 175 -13.12 -26.17 -6.11
C SER A 175 -14.22 -25.24 -6.61
N ILE A 176 -13.83 -24.12 -7.20
CA ILE A 176 -14.73 -23.12 -7.80
C ILE A 176 -14.30 -22.87 -9.24
N GLN A 177 -15.27 -22.83 -10.14
CA GLN A 177 -15.07 -22.40 -11.52
C GLN A 177 -16.00 -21.24 -11.89
N ILE A 178 -15.48 -20.29 -12.67
CA ILE A 178 -16.29 -19.31 -13.40
C ILE A 178 -16.02 -19.41 -14.90
N ASN A 179 -17.08 -19.42 -15.70
CA ASN A 179 -16.96 -19.54 -17.15
C ASN A 179 -16.22 -18.33 -17.76
N GLY A 180 -15.22 -18.62 -18.60
CA GLY A 180 -14.36 -17.63 -19.23
C GLY A 180 -15.04 -16.65 -20.18
N ASN A 181 -16.24 -16.95 -20.66
CA ASN A 181 -16.98 -16.01 -21.50
C ASN A 181 -17.54 -14.83 -20.71
N ILE A 182 -17.70 -14.92 -19.39
CA ILE A 182 -18.23 -13.84 -18.57
C ILE A 182 -17.23 -12.67 -18.57
N ARG A 183 -17.67 -11.51 -19.05
CA ARG A 183 -16.84 -10.32 -19.31
C ARG A 183 -17.44 -9.02 -18.78
N ASN A 184 -18.67 -9.04 -18.26
CA ASN A 184 -19.27 -7.83 -17.70
C ASN A 184 -18.49 -7.40 -16.44
N THR A 185 -18.23 -6.10 -16.32
CA THR A 185 -17.59 -5.51 -15.14
C THR A 185 -18.57 -4.77 -14.25
N GLU A 186 -19.60 -4.18 -14.84
CA GLU A 186 -20.76 -3.67 -14.11
C GLU A 186 -21.57 -4.85 -13.56
N ASN A 187 -21.91 -4.77 -12.26
CA ASN A 187 -22.71 -5.78 -11.56
C ASN A 187 -22.26 -7.23 -11.85
N CYS A 188 -20.94 -7.42 -11.89
CA CYS A 188 -20.31 -8.71 -12.19
C CYS A 188 -20.43 -9.69 -11.02
N PRO A 189 -20.16 -10.99 -11.24
CA PRO A 189 -20.14 -11.96 -10.16
C PRO A 189 -19.17 -11.56 -9.04
N VAL A 190 -19.59 -11.75 -7.79
CA VAL A 190 -18.81 -11.47 -6.60
C VAL A 190 -18.66 -12.74 -5.77
N PHE A 191 -17.43 -13.10 -5.43
CA PHE A 191 -17.10 -14.21 -4.54
C PHE A 191 -16.52 -13.66 -3.24
N ASN A 192 -17.12 -13.99 -2.11
CA ASN A 192 -16.61 -13.70 -0.77
C ASN A 192 -16.22 -15.01 -0.09
N ILE A 193 -14.92 -15.21 0.14
CA ILE A 193 -14.35 -16.45 0.67
C ILE A 193 -13.73 -16.13 2.03
N TYR A 194 -14.35 -16.64 3.09
CA TYR A 194 -14.05 -16.26 4.47
C TYR A 194 -13.05 -17.21 5.14
N SER A 195 -12.59 -16.83 6.33
CA SER A 195 -11.45 -17.46 6.99
C SER A 195 -11.65 -18.91 7.40
N SER A 196 -12.90 -19.36 7.56
CA SER A 196 -13.21 -20.77 7.81
C SER A 196 -13.23 -21.62 6.54
N ALA A 197 -13.27 -20.99 5.36
CA ALA A 197 -13.40 -21.70 4.11
C ALA A 197 -12.13 -22.49 3.78
N LYS A 198 -12.34 -23.70 3.27
CA LYS A 198 -11.28 -24.56 2.75
C LYS A 198 -11.63 -24.98 1.33
N LEU A 199 -10.84 -24.54 0.37
CA LEU A 199 -10.96 -24.91 -1.04
C LEU A 199 -9.85 -25.91 -1.37
N ILE A 200 -10.22 -27.08 -1.87
CA ILE A 200 -9.31 -28.17 -2.21
C ILE A 200 -9.58 -28.59 -3.65
N GLY A 201 -8.74 -28.14 -4.57
CA GLY A 201 -8.80 -28.53 -5.97
C GLY A 201 -7.82 -29.65 -6.27
N ASN A 202 -8.29 -30.72 -6.90
CA ASN A 202 -7.39 -31.72 -7.48
C ASN A 202 -6.75 -31.26 -8.81
N THR A 203 -7.29 -30.23 -9.47
CA THR A 203 -6.52 -29.31 -10.35
C THR A 203 -6.22 -28.03 -9.59
N ASP A 204 -7.09 -27.03 -9.74
CA ASP A 204 -6.87 -25.68 -9.27
C ASP A 204 -7.75 -25.44 -8.05
N GLY A 205 -7.20 -24.81 -7.01
CA GLY A 205 -8.01 -24.40 -5.87
C GLY A 205 -9.17 -23.52 -6.34
N ILE A 206 -8.87 -22.53 -7.19
CA ILE A 206 -9.84 -21.70 -7.92
C ILE A 206 -9.47 -21.61 -9.40
N TYR A 207 -10.47 -21.86 -10.26
CA TYR A 207 -10.40 -21.64 -11.71
C TYR A 207 -11.17 -20.35 -12.09
N GLY A 208 -10.43 -19.24 -12.14
CA GLY A 208 -10.93 -17.87 -12.35
C GLY A 208 -10.78 -17.35 -13.77
N ALA A 209 -11.40 -17.99 -14.77
CA ALA A 209 -11.26 -17.59 -16.17
C ALA A 209 -12.15 -16.39 -16.57
N GLY A 210 -13.39 -16.32 -16.06
CA GLY A 210 -14.31 -15.22 -16.28
C GLY A 210 -14.05 -14.02 -15.36
N TYR A 211 -14.53 -12.84 -15.76
CA TYR A 211 -14.41 -11.64 -14.93
C TYR A 211 -15.32 -11.73 -13.69
N ALA A 212 -14.74 -11.51 -12.53
CA ALA A 212 -15.44 -11.43 -11.25
C ALA A 212 -14.64 -10.59 -10.24
N ILE A 213 -15.27 -10.23 -9.13
CA ILE A 213 -14.60 -9.68 -7.96
C ILE A 213 -14.43 -10.80 -6.94
N TRP A 214 -13.19 -11.03 -6.50
CA TRP A 214 -12.82 -12.04 -5.52
C TRP A 214 -12.35 -11.37 -4.25
N ASN A 215 -13.09 -11.55 -3.16
CA ASN A 215 -12.73 -11.08 -1.83
C ASN A 215 -12.38 -12.30 -0.97
N ILE A 216 -11.10 -12.48 -0.66
CA ILE A 216 -10.59 -13.63 0.09
C ILE A 216 -10.00 -13.10 1.40
N ASP A 217 -10.60 -13.47 2.53
CA ASP A 217 -10.13 -13.04 3.87
C ASP A 217 -9.88 -14.26 4.75
N GLY A 218 -8.61 -14.67 4.87
CA GLY A 218 -8.16 -15.73 5.77
C GLY A 218 -8.37 -17.17 5.30
N ALA A 219 -8.90 -17.39 4.09
CA ALA A 219 -9.24 -18.73 3.60
C ALA A 219 -8.02 -19.61 3.33
N THR A 220 -8.20 -20.94 3.38
CA THR A 220 -7.20 -21.91 2.90
C THR A 220 -7.59 -22.42 1.52
N ILE A 221 -6.68 -22.29 0.55
CA ILE A 221 -6.87 -22.67 -0.84
C ILE A 221 -5.71 -23.56 -1.25
N GLU A 222 -6.01 -24.79 -1.63
CA GLU A 222 -5.04 -25.77 -2.10
C GLU A 222 -5.42 -26.23 -3.51
N GLY A 223 -4.44 -26.24 -4.41
CA GLY A 223 -4.56 -26.87 -5.71
C GLY A 223 -3.35 -27.73 -6.02
N VAL A 224 -3.53 -28.75 -6.85
CA VAL A 224 -2.43 -29.52 -7.42
C VAL A 224 -1.77 -28.74 -8.55
N THR A 225 -2.53 -28.30 -9.55
CA THR A 225 -1.99 -27.64 -10.74
C THR A 225 -1.81 -26.15 -10.58
N SER A 226 -2.59 -25.49 -9.73
CA SER A 226 -2.37 -24.11 -9.26
C SER A 226 -3.22 -23.82 -8.03
N GLY A 227 -2.76 -22.99 -7.11
CA GLY A 227 -3.62 -22.54 -6.00
C GLY A 227 -4.78 -21.69 -6.52
N ILE A 228 -4.44 -20.65 -7.29
CA ILE A 228 -5.35 -19.85 -8.10
C ILE A 228 -4.85 -19.85 -9.54
N ALA A 229 -5.71 -20.17 -10.49
CA ALA A 229 -5.49 -20.01 -11.91
C ALA A 229 -6.47 -18.97 -12.46
N THR A 230 -5.99 -17.83 -12.97
CA THR A 230 -6.88 -16.73 -13.41
C THR A 230 -6.49 -16.10 -14.74
N LYS A 231 -7.50 -15.57 -15.45
CA LYS A 231 -7.32 -14.71 -16.64
C LYS A 231 -7.96 -13.33 -16.51
N ALA A 232 -8.82 -13.12 -15.52
CA ALA A 232 -9.61 -11.89 -15.40
C ALA A 232 -10.07 -11.63 -13.97
N GLY A 233 -10.43 -10.38 -13.71
CA GLY A 233 -11.11 -9.98 -12.48
C GLY A 233 -10.27 -9.13 -11.53
N ILE A 234 -10.92 -8.74 -10.43
CA ILE A 234 -10.32 -8.00 -9.33
C ILE A 234 -10.16 -8.95 -8.15
N TRP A 235 -8.94 -9.08 -7.65
CA TRP A 235 -8.57 -10.01 -6.59
C TRP A 235 -8.11 -9.24 -5.35
N ASN A 236 -8.92 -9.28 -4.29
CA ASN A 236 -8.62 -8.71 -2.99
C ASN A 236 -8.31 -9.86 -2.02
N ILE A 237 -7.02 -10.12 -1.78
CA ILE A 237 -6.58 -11.26 -0.98
C ILE A 237 -5.96 -10.74 0.31
N LYS A 238 -6.50 -11.18 1.45
CA LYS A 238 -6.06 -10.78 2.78
C LYS A 238 -5.84 -12.02 3.65
N ASN A 239 -4.64 -12.15 4.21
CA ASN A 239 -4.28 -13.23 5.15
C ASN A 239 -4.63 -14.66 4.70
N ALA A 240 -4.73 -14.91 3.39
CA ALA A 240 -5.08 -16.23 2.87
C ALA A 240 -3.87 -17.18 2.89
N LYS A 241 -4.12 -18.48 2.94
CA LYS A 241 -3.12 -19.50 2.69
C LYS A 241 -3.39 -20.15 1.34
N ILE A 242 -2.51 -19.95 0.37
CA ILE A 242 -2.65 -20.45 -1.00
C ILE A 242 -1.48 -21.36 -1.31
N THR A 243 -1.76 -22.60 -1.70
CA THR A 243 -0.73 -23.62 -1.94
C THR A 243 -0.96 -24.33 -3.27
N ALA A 244 0.12 -24.47 -4.04
CA ALA A 244 0.20 -25.36 -5.19
C ALA A 244 1.17 -26.51 -4.90
N THR A 245 0.70 -27.75 -5.02
CA THR A 245 1.46 -28.94 -4.62
C THR A 245 2.06 -29.73 -5.78
N GLY A 246 1.50 -29.60 -6.99
CA GLY A 246 1.90 -30.35 -8.17
C GLY A 246 3.23 -29.92 -8.77
N GLU A 247 3.72 -30.75 -9.70
CA GLU A 247 4.95 -30.52 -10.46
C GLU A 247 4.85 -29.27 -11.33
N LYS A 248 6.01 -28.66 -11.62
CA LYS A 248 6.11 -27.58 -12.59
C LYS A 248 5.66 -28.07 -13.97
N LYS A 249 4.80 -27.31 -14.63
CA LYS A 249 4.42 -27.49 -16.04
C LYS A 249 4.72 -26.22 -16.83
N ASP A 250 5.04 -26.38 -18.11
CA ASP A 250 5.26 -25.24 -19.00
C ASP A 250 3.97 -24.44 -19.17
N SER A 251 4.11 -23.11 -19.21
CA SER A 251 3.02 -22.21 -19.52
C SER A 251 2.59 -22.41 -20.98
N ILE A 252 1.36 -22.91 -21.19
CA ILE A 252 0.79 -23.09 -22.52
C ILE A 252 -0.31 -22.06 -22.71
N GLY A 253 -0.02 -21.05 -23.53
CA GLY A 253 -0.91 -19.95 -23.88
C GLY A 253 -1.97 -20.28 -24.93
N GLU A 254 -2.32 -21.55 -25.11
CA GLU A 254 -3.19 -22.02 -26.19
C GLU A 254 -4.51 -22.61 -25.65
N GLY A 255 -5.64 -22.18 -26.24
CA GLY A 255 -6.96 -22.79 -26.07
C GLY A 255 -7.97 -21.96 -25.25
N GLU A 256 -9.16 -22.53 -25.05
CA GLU A 256 -10.28 -21.85 -24.35
C GLU A 256 -10.28 -22.06 -22.82
N GLY A 257 -9.16 -22.50 -22.24
CA GLY A 257 -9.04 -22.76 -20.80
C GLY A 257 -7.71 -22.30 -20.19
N ILE A 258 -7.53 -22.55 -18.89
CA ILE A 258 -6.27 -22.36 -18.16
C ILE A 258 -5.66 -23.73 -17.91
N LYS A 259 -4.38 -23.90 -18.27
CA LYS A 259 -3.60 -25.10 -17.95
C LYS A 259 -2.71 -24.76 -16.76
N GLY A 260 -2.89 -25.43 -15.62
CA GLY A 260 -2.15 -25.12 -14.41
C GLY A 260 -0.64 -25.36 -14.54
N THR A 261 0.19 -24.47 -13.97
CA THR A 261 1.66 -24.48 -14.11
C THR A 261 2.41 -24.98 -12.86
N GLY A 262 1.70 -25.30 -11.79
CA GLY A 262 2.23 -25.61 -10.47
C GLY A 262 2.49 -24.39 -9.60
N SER A 263 1.94 -23.22 -9.98
CA SER A 263 2.16 -21.95 -9.27
C SER A 263 1.11 -21.71 -8.19
N ALA A 264 1.49 -21.09 -7.07
CA ALA A 264 0.50 -20.74 -6.04
C ALA A 264 -0.54 -19.76 -6.59
N ILE A 265 -0.09 -18.77 -7.36
CA ILE A 265 -0.94 -17.89 -8.16
C ILE A 265 -0.42 -17.89 -9.61
N GLN A 266 -1.30 -18.23 -10.54
CA GLN A 266 -1.06 -18.21 -11.97
C GLN A 266 -1.99 -17.20 -12.64
N ILE A 267 -1.39 -16.28 -13.39
CA ILE A 267 -2.08 -15.24 -14.15
C ILE A 267 -1.75 -15.43 -15.62
N GLU A 268 -2.76 -15.70 -16.44
CA GLU A 268 -2.61 -15.76 -17.88
C GLU A 268 -3.38 -14.63 -18.57
N SER A 269 -2.64 -13.75 -19.23
CA SER A 269 -3.23 -12.70 -20.07
C SER A 269 -3.53 -13.27 -21.46
N HIS A 270 -4.81 -13.44 -21.78
CA HIS A 270 -5.27 -14.04 -23.03
C HIS A 270 -6.30 -13.13 -23.74
N PRO A 271 -6.13 -12.81 -25.04
CA PRO A 271 -6.94 -11.80 -25.75
C PRO A 271 -8.41 -12.22 -25.95
N SER A 272 -8.67 -13.53 -26.03
CA SER A 272 -10.05 -14.05 -26.13
C SER A 272 -10.84 -13.95 -24.82
N PHE A 273 -10.28 -13.51 -23.70
CA PHE A 273 -10.97 -13.33 -22.43
C PHE A 273 -11.06 -11.83 -22.09
N TYR A 274 -11.69 -11.48 -20.96
CA TYR A 274 -11.71 -10.08 -20.55
C TYR A 274 -10.29 -9.54 -20.28
N GLY A 275 -9.40 -10.37 -19.73
CA GLY A 275 -8.06 -9.95 -19.32
C GLY A 275 -8.08 -9.07 -18.07
N HIS A 276 -7.10 -8.17 -17.96
CA HIS A 276 -7.08 -7.09 -16.97
C HIS A 276 -7.21 -7.56 -15.51
N VAL A 277 -6.38 -8.53 -15.13
CA VAL A 277 -6.24 -8.90 -13.72
C VAL A 277 -5.69 -7.72 -12.92
N GLU A 278 -6.42 -7.37 -11.87
CA GLU A 278 -6.02 -6.41 -10.84
C GLU A 278 -5.96 -7.18 -9.52
N MET A 279 -4.83 -7.14 -8.81
CA MET A 279 -4.64 -7.95 -7.61
C MET A 279 -4.01 -7.15 -6.48
N THR A 280 -4.60 -7.23 -5.30
CA THR A 280 -4.04 -6.72 -4.05
C THR A 280 -3.88 -7.86 -3.06
N ILE A 281 -2.65 -8.04 -2.56
CA ILE A 281 -2.30 -9.03 -1.55
C ILE A 281 -1.90 -8.30 -0.25
N ASP A 282 -2.60 -8.61 0.84
CA ASP A 282 -2.42 -8.02 2.16
C ASP A 282 -2.26 -9.10 3.24
N GLY A 283 -1.03 -9.64 3.34
CA GLY A 283 -0.70 -10.71 4.27
C GLY A 283 -1.04 -12.11 3.75
N GLY A 284 -0.71 -13.14 4.53
CA GLY A 284 -0.96 -14.54 4.17
C GLY A 284 0.29 -15.34 3.79
N GLU A 285 0.07 -16.56 3.30
CA GLU A 285 1.12 -17.51 2.88
C GLU A 285 0.84 -18.01 1.46
N TYR A 286 1.82 -17.87 0.57
CA TYR A 286 1.72 -18.22 -0.85
C TYR A 286 2.85 -19.18 -1.17
N THR A 287 2.54 -20.46 -1.33
CA THR A 287 3.55 -21.52 -1.45
C THR A 287 3.34 -22.33 -2.72
N SER A 288 4.39 -22.41 -3.53
CA SER A 288 4.49 -23.38 -4.61
C SER A 288 5.60 -24.36 -4.28
N SER A 289 5.32 -25.66 -4.38
CA SER A 289 6.31 -26.70 -4.14
C SER A 289 7.38 -26.80 -5.23
N HIS A 290 7.03 -26.49 -6.49
CA HIS A 290 7.89 -26.80 -7.64
C HIS A 290 8.03 -25.69 -8.70
N ASN A 291 7.18 -24.66 -8.69
CA ASN A 291 7.23 -23.53 -9.63
C ASN A 291 7.22 -22.15 -8.90
N ALA A 292 6.37 -21.21 -9.31
CA ALA A 292 6.37 -19.84 -8.80
C ALA A 292 5.36 -19.62 -7.67
N ALA A 293 5.69 -18.73 -6.73
CA ALA A 293 4.71 -18.19 -5.80
C ALA A 293 3.67 -17.35 -6.55
N ILE A 294 4.13 -16.53 -7.51
CA ILE A 294 3.28 -15.82 -8.46
C ILE A 294 3.91 -15.93 -9.85
N GLN A 295 3.12 -16.32 -10.84
CA GLN A 295 3.50 -16.32 -12.24
C GLN A 295 2.52 -15.49 -13.06
N HIS A 296 3.05 -14.66 -13.96
CA HIS A 296 2.31 -13.99 -15.01
C HIS A 296 2.91 -14.32 -16.38
N TYR A 297 2.07 -14.76 -17.32
CA TYR A 297 2.50 -14.98 -18.70
C TYR A 297 1.43 -14.57 -19.71
N LEU A 298 1.86 -14.41 -20.96
CA LEU A 298 1.01 -14.11 -22.10
C LEU A 298 0.60 -15.40 -22.82
N ALA A 299 -0.63 -15.44 -23.30
CA ALA A 299 -1.02 -16.37 -24.35
C ALA A 299 -0.24 -16.09 -25.65
N ASP A 300 0.03 -17.11 -26.48
CA ASP A 300 0.86 -16.97 -27.71
C ASP A 300 0.31 -15.92 -28.71
N SER A 301 -0.98 -15.60 -28.60
CA SER A 301 -1.67 -14.60 -29.42
C SER A 301 -1.92 -13.26 -28.73
N ALA A 302 -1.50 -13.09 -27.47
CA ALA A 302 -1.74 -11.87 -26.70
C ALA A 302 -0.80 -10.72 -27.12
N THR A 303 -1.32 -9.49 -27.05
CA THR A 303 -0.51 -8.27 -27.20
C THR A 303 -0.34 -7.60 -25.84
N GLU A 304 0.62 -6.69 -25.68
CA GLU A 304 0.87 -5.96 -24.43
C GLU A 304 -0.37 -5.19 -23.88
N GLY A 305 -1.38 -4.93 -24.69
CA GLY A 305 -2.64 -4.30 -24.24
C GLY A 305 -3.51 -5.19 -23.32
N ALA A 306 -3.21 -6.49 -23.23
CA ALA A 306 -3.95 -7.47 -22.42
C ALA A 306 -3.34 -7.71 -21.03
N LEU A 307 -2.22 -7.05 -20.69
CA LEU A 307 -1.46 -7.30 -19.47
C LEU A 307 -2.29 -7.07 -18.20
N ALA A 308 -1.90 -7.77 -17.14
CA ALA A 308 -2.30 -7.45 -15.78
C ALA A 308 -2.00 -5.96 -15.50
N LYS A 309 -2.94 -5.26 -14.88
CA LYS A 309 -2.85 -3.80 -14.73
C LYS A 309 -1.98 -3.38 -13.54
N ALA A 310 -2.08 -4.12 -12.43
CA ALA A 310 -1.27 -3.94 -11.23
C ALA A 310 -1.43 -5.14 -10.28
N ILE A 311 -0.30 -5.72 -9.87
CA ILE A 311 -0.21 -6.65 -8.75
C ILE A 311 0.43 -5.89 -7.59
N VAL A 312 -0.33 -5.62 -6.53
CA VAL A 312 0.14 -4.85 -5.37
C VAL A 312 0.31 -5.78 -4.18
N ILE A 313 1.53 -5.88 -3.65
CA ILE A 313 1.85 -6.65 -2.46
C ILE A 313 2.12 -5.70 -1.28
N LYS A 314 1.27 -5.81 -0.26
CA LYS A 314 1.40 -5.07 1.01
C LYS A 314 2.06 -5.89 2.12
N GLY A 315 2.00 -7.21 2.02
CA GLY A 315 2.57 -8.13 3.00
C GLY A 315 2.30 -9.59 2.63
N GLY A 316 2.83 -10.52 3.42
CA GLY A 316 2.68 -11.97 3.24
C GLY A 316 4.01 -12.68 3.11
N THR A 317 3.96 -14.01 3.10
CA THR A 317 5.13 -14.89 2.93
C THR A 317 5.02 -15.62 1.60
N PHE A 318 6.01 -15.46 0.73
CA PHE A 318 6.04 -16.01 -0.61
C PHE A 318 7.18 -17.03 -0.73
N LYS A 319 6.80 -18.29 -0.97
CA LYS A 319 7.71 -19.43 -1.13
C LYS A 319 7.60 -19.97 -2.54
N GLY A 320 8.64 -19.72 -3.33
CA GLY A 320 8.67 -19.90 -4.77
C GLY A 320 9.18 -18.63 -5.48
N THR A 321 9.36 -18.70 -6.79
CA THR A 321 9.82 -17.56 -7.59
C THR A 321 8.73 -16.51 -7.80
N LEU A 322 9.12 -15.29 -8.15
CA LEU A 322 8.26 -14.28 -8.75
C LEU A 322 8.55 -14.22 -10.25
N ASP A 323 7.73 -14.89 -11.05
CA ASP A 323 7.91 -15.02 -12.50
C ASP A 323 6.97 -14.05 -13.23
N MET A 324 7.41 -12.79 -13.37
CA MET A 324 6.62 -11.71 -13.98
C MET A 324 7.10 -11.41 -15.40
N MET A 325 6.19 -11.01 -16.29
CA MET A 325 6.55 -10.58 -17.64
C MET A 325 7.37 -9.29 -17.64
N LYS A 326 7.04 -8.35 -16.73
CA LYS A 326 7.77 -7.10 -16.56
C LYS A 326 7.95 -6.74 -15.07
N PRO A 327 9.08 -6.12 -14.70
CA PRO A 327 9.33 -5.71 -13.31
C PRO A 327 8.31 -4.75 -12.72
N ASP A 328 7.67 -3.91 -13.54
CA ASP A 328 6.75 -2.85 -13.12
C ASP A 328 5.28 -3.30 -13.02
N GLU A 329 4.96 -4.54 -13.39
CA GLU A 329 3.63 -5.15 -13.20
C GLU A 329 3.34 -5.47 -11.74
N ILE A 330 4.39 -5.57 -10.92
CA ILE A 330 4.33 -5.90 -9.51
C ILE A 330 4.92 -4.76 -8.68
N GLU A 331 4.15 -4.27 -7.71
CA GLU A 331 4.57 -3.23 -6.77
C GLU A 331 4.56 -3.78 -5.34
N ILE A 332 5.70 -3.70 -4.64
CA ILE A 332 5.89 -4.34 -3.33
C ILE A 332 6.20 -3.29 -2.26
N SER A 333 5.41 -3.28 -1.19
CA SER A 333 5.59 -2.42 -0.01
C SER A 333 5.85 -3.19 1.29
N GLY A 334 5.68 -4.52 1.28
CA GLY A 334 5.91 -5.38 2.43
C GLY A 334 5.93 -6.87 2.05
N GLY A 335 6.29 -7.72 3.01
CA GLY A 335 6.30 -9.18 2.86
C GLY A 335 7.69 -9.80 2.90
N SER A 336 7.74 -11.13 2.88
CA SER A 336 8.97 -11.93 2.91
C SER A 336 8.97 -12.93 1.74
N PHE A 337 10.08 -12.98 1.01
CA PHE A 337 10.20 -13.72 -0.25
C PHE A 337 11.39 -14.68 -0.22
N THR A 338 11.25 -15.89 -0.75
CA THR A 338 12.42 -16.76 -1.00
C THR A 338 13.23 -16.30 -2.21
N ASP A 339 12.59 -15.62 -3.16
CA ASP A 339 13.23 -15.18 -4.40
C ASP A 339 14.08 -13.94 -4.19
N GLU A 340 15.35 -14.01 -4.61
CA GLU A 340 16.30 -12.89 -4.53
C GLU A 340 15.98 -11.76 -5.51
N ILE A 341 15.09 -11.98 -6.48
CA ILE A 341 14.71 -10.96 -7.47
C ILE A 341 14.23 -9.65 -6.83
N VAL A 342 13.67 -9.71 -5.61
CA VAL A 342 13.23 -8.54 -4.84
C VAL A 342 14.37 -7.62 -4.40
N THR A 343 15.62 -8.08 -4.49
CA THR A 343 16.82 -7.28 -4.20
C THR A 343 17.38 -6.58 -5.45
N LYS A 344 16.93 -6.97 -6.65
CA LYS A 344 17.46 -6.47 -7.92
C LYS A 344 16.69 -5.22 -8.32
N LYS A 345 17.42 -4.14 -8.64
CA LYS A 345 16.87 -2.83 -9.03
C LYS A 345 15.84 -2.91 -10.17
N ASP A 346 16.10 -3.77 -11.15
CA ASP A 346 15.25 -3.99 -12.32
C ASP A 346 14.50 -5.34 -12.24
N GLY A 347 14.43 -5.97 -11.06
CA GLY A 347 13.74 -7.24 -10.87
C GLY A 347 12.26 -7.07 -10.60
N VAL A 348 11.93 -6.18 -9.67
CA VAL A 348 10.55 -5.81 -9.27
C VAL A 348 10.52 -4.33 -8.87
N LYS A 349 9.32 -3.74 -8.86
CA LYS A 349 9.16 -2.38 -8.34
C LYS A 349 8.90 -2.39 -6.83
N LEU A 350 9.88 -1.92 -6.05
CA LEU A 350 9.68 -1.61 -4.63
C LEU A 350 9.05 -0.21 -4.47
N VAL A 351 8.13 -0.06 -3.51
CA VAL A 351 7.59 1.25 -3.13
C VAL A 351 8.70 2.13 -2.53
N THR A 352 8.63 3.45 -2.74
CA THR A 352 9.62 4.37 -2.15
C THR A 352 9.65 4.27 -0.63
N GLY A 353 10.86 4.18 -0.06
CA GLY A 353 11.06 4.11 1.39
C GLY A 353 10.96 2.70 1.96
N VAL A 354 11.08 1.65 1.13
CA VAL A 354 11.28 0.27 1.57
C VAL A 354 12.47 -0.36 0.88
N LYS A 355 13.07 -1.35 1.53
CA LYS A 355 14.14 -2.18 0.95
C LYS A 355 14.00 -3.64 1.33
N ALA A 356 14.54 -4.51 0.49
CA ALA A 356 14.70 -5.93 0.80
C ALA A 356 15.94 -6.17 1.67
N VAL A 357 15.77 -6.84 2.80
CA VAL A 357 16.86 -7.28 3.68
C VAL A 357 16.82 -8.79 3.79
N LYS A 358 17.98 -9.42 3.64
CA LYS A 358 18.09 -10.87 3.82
C LYS A 358 17.97 -11.22 5.30
N ASP A 359 17.02 -12.09 5.63
CA ASP A 359 16.75 -12.64 6.96
C ASP A 359 16.66 -14.17 6.84
N GLY A 360 17.75 -14.85 7.21
CA GLY A 360 17.90 -16.29 6.98
C GLY A 360 17.83 -16.66 5.49
N GLU A 361 16.88 -17.53 5.14
CA GLU A 361 16.60 -17.98 3.77
C GLU A 361 15.67 -17.03 3.00
N MET A 362 15.13 -16.01 3.66
CA MET A 362 14.14 -15.11 3.09
C MET A 362 14.73 -13.71 2.86
N TYR A 363 14.08 -12.94 1.98
CA TYR A 363 14.26 -11.52 1.78
C TYR A 363 13.01 -10.80 2.28
N THR A 364 13.13 -10.06 3.37
CA THR A 364 12.01 -9.34 3.98
C THR A 364 12.05 -7.88 3.60
N ILE A 365 10.90 -7.36 3.17
CA ILE A 365 10.71 -5.96 2.85
C ILE A 365 10.46 -5.19 4.14
N VAL A 366 11.35 -4.26 4.45
CA VAL A 366 11.31 -3.42 5.65
C VAL A 366 11.26 -1.96 5.24
N SER A 367 10.66 -1.13 6.09
CA SER A 367 10.72 0.32 5.92
C SER A 367 12.18 0.78 6.01
N GLU A 368 12.57 1.63 5.08
CA GLU A 368 13.81 2.42 5.19
C GLU A 368 13.57 3.51 6.22
N ASN A 369 13.87 3.21 7.49
CA ASN A 369 13.94 4.24 8.50
C ASN A 369 15.17 5.11 8.23
N LYS A 370 14.94 6.37 7.83
CA LYS A 370 15.96 7.41 7.87
C LYS A 370 16.33 7.59 9.34
N GLY A 371 17.60 7.36 9.70
CA GLY A 371 18.09 7.45 11.07
C GLY A 371 17.63 8.72 11.79
N GLU A 372 17.33 8.61 13.08
CA GLU A 372 16.93 9.78 13.87
C GLU A 372 18.14 10.69 14.07
N LEU A 373 18.02 11.94 13.62
CA LEU A 373 19.04 12.96 13.85
C LEU A 373 18.99 13.45 15.31
N VAL A 374 20.14 13.44 15.97
CA VAL A 374 20.35 14.02 17.30
C VAL A 374 21.44 15.06 17.21
N VAL A 375 21.14 16.30 17.64
CA VAL A 375 22.13 17.37 17.67
C VAL A 375 23.01 17.20 18.91
N THR A 376 24.32 17.08 18.71
CA THR A 376 25.31 17.03 19.80
C THR A 376 26.00 18.38 19.97
N ALA A 377 26.72 18.53 21.07
CA ALA A 377 27.40 19.78 21.41
C ALA A 377 28.35 20.23 20.26
N PRO A 378 28.37 21.53 19.93
CA PRO A 378 29.27 22.06 18.92
C PRO A 378 30.73 21.94 19.36
N GLU A 379 31.63 21.85 18.39
CA GLU A 379 33.08 21.75 18.58
C GLU A 379 33.75 23.06 18.14
N VAL A 380 34.70 23.57 18.93
CA VAL A 380 35.50 24.75 18.57
C VAL A 380 36.98 24.35 18.49
N LYS A 381 37.63 24.66 17.36
CA LYS A 381 39.06 24.45 17.11
C LYS A 381 39.73 25.79 16.87
N VAL A 382 41.01 25.91 17.21
CA VAL A 382 41.77 27.14 17.02
C VAL A 382 43.09 26.84 16.32
N SER A 383 43.43 27.67 15.33
CA SER A 383 44.71 27.62 14.64
C SER A 383 45.83 28.23 15.49
N ASP A 384 47.06 27.72 15.33
CA ASP A 384 48.28 28.24 15.95
C ASP A 384 48.59 29.72 15.63
N LYS A 385 47.84 30.33 14.69
CA LYS A 385 47.92 31.76 14.32
C LYS A 385 47.14 32.69 15.25
N VAL A 386 46.43 32.16 16.24
CA VAL A 386 45.68 32.94 17.23
C VAL A 386 46.49 33.00 18.52
N ASP A 387 46.54 34.19 19.13
CA ASP A 387 47.18 34.39 20.44
C ASP A 387 46.64 33.40 21.49
N GLU A 388 47.52 32.76 22.24
CA GLU A 388 47.19 31.66 23.16
C GLU A 388 46.13 32.04 24.20
N LYS A 389 46.14 33.30 24.67
CA LYS A 389 45.17 33.80 25.65
C LYS A 389 43.79 33.95 25.02
N VAL A 390 43.73 34.52 23.81
CA VAL A 390 42.47 34.68 23.06
C VAL A 390 41.94 33.32 22.60
N ALA A 391 42.83 32.43 22.15
CA ALA A 391 42.50 31.05 21.77
C ALA A 391 41.82 30.32 22.93
N LYS A 392 42.46 30.33 24.10
CA LYS A 392 41.91 29.71 25.32
C LYS A 392 40.56 30.30 25.71
N GLU A 393 40.43 31.62 25.64
CA GLU A 393 39.17 32.31 25.95
C GLU A 393 38.03 31.86 25.03
N LEU A 394 38.27 31.82 23.72
CA LEU A 394 37.25 31.45 22.74
C LEU A 394 36.94 29.95 22.74
N THR A 395 37.86 29.08 23.17
CA THR A 395 37.61 27.64 23.35
C THR A 395 36.93 27.31 24.68
N ASP A 396 37.26 28.04 25.75
CA ASP A 396 36.69 27.84 27.09
C ASP A 396 35.28 28.47 27.19
N ALA A 397 34.91 29.32 26.23
CA ALA A 397 33.58 29.89 26.09
C ALA A 397 32.53 28.77 25.97
N LYS A 398 31.87 28.42 27.09
CA LYS A 398 30.72 27.50 27.15
C LYS A 398 29.46 28.11 26.53
N LEU A 399 29.50 28.50 25.27
CA LEU A 399 28.34 28.96 24.49
C LEU A 399 27.51 27.78 23.96
N THR A 400 27.67 26.60 24.56
CA THR A 400 27.70 25.29 23.86
C THR A 400 26.38 24.56 23.73
N ASP A 401 25.23 25.15 24.06
CA ASP A 401 23.95 24.43 24.00
C ASP A 401 22.99 24.91 22.90
N THR A 402 23.35 25.88 22.06
CA THR A 402 22.37 26.44 21.10
C THR A 402 22.92 26.55 19.68
N VAL A 403 23.01 25.40 19.02
CA VAL A 403 22.73 25.32 17.59
C VAL A 403 21.26 25.00 17.45
N THR A 404 20.45 25.95 16.97
CA THR A 404 19.01 25.74 16.77
C THR A 404 18.69 25.66 15.28
N GLY A 405 17.78 24.77 14.91
CA GLY A 405 17.35 24.61 13.53
C GLY A 405 18.21 23.63 12.71
N LEU A 406 19.32 23.08 13.26
CA LEU A 406 20.17 22.15 12.50
C LEU A 406 19.46 20.84 12.19
N LYS A 407 18.76 20.22 13.16
CA LYS A 407 18.00 18.99 12.94
C LYS A 407 16.93 19.17 11.86
N GLU A 408 16.27 20.33 11.86
CA GLU A 408 15.19 20.66 10.95
C GLU A 408 15.69 21.07 9.57
N ALA A 409 16.84 21.74 9.49
CA ALA A 409 17.43 22.20 8.23
C ALA A 409 18.14 21.06 7.47
N VAL A 410 18.57 20.00 8.13
CA VAL A 410 19.28 18.90 7.46
C VAL A 410 18.32 18.02 6.66
N ASP A 411 18.50 18.00 5.34
CA ASP A 411 17.84 17.06 4.43
C ASP A 411 18.56 15.71 4.47
N SER A 412 18.09 14.84 5.36
CA SER A 412 18.60 13.48 5.52
C SER A 412 18.56 12.64 4.24
N SER A 413 17.76 12.99 3.23
CA SER A 413 17.77 12.25 1.95
C SER A 413 19.04 12.43 1.13
N LYS A 414 19.82 13.48 1.43
CA LYS A 414 21.06 13.82 0.72
C LYS A 414 22.32 13.40 1.48
N ILE A 415 22.17 12.59 2.53
CA ILE A 415 23.26 12.13 3.39
C ILE A 415 23.32 10.61 3.33
N GLU A 416 24.50 10.07 3.02
CA GLU A 416 24.73 8.63 2.90
C GLU A 416 24.96 7.96 4.27
N GLY A 417 24.49 6.71 4.40
CA GLY A 417 24.78 5.84 5.54
C GLY A 417 23.85 5.96 6.76
N LEU A 418 22.71 6.64 6.65
CA LEU A 418 21.79 6.90 7.75
C LEU A 418 20.88 5.70 8.12
N GLU A 419 21.25 4.48 7.79
CA GLU A 419 20.37 3.32 7.93
C GLU A 419 20.33 2.84 9.40
N ASN A 420 19.12 2.77 9.98
CA ASN A 420 18.84 2.10 11.25
C ASN A 420 19.72 2.49 12.45
N THR A 421 20.23 3.73 12.48
CA THR A 421 21.11 4.23 13.56
C THR A 421 20.68 5.62 14.03
N LEU A 422 21.03 5.94 15.28
CA LEU A 422 20.97 7.30 15.81
C LEU A 422 22.15 8.07 15.19
N VAL A 423 21.87 9.16 14.49
CA VAL A 423 22.91 9.90 13.77
C VAL A 423 23.15 11.22 14.48
N GLU A 424 24.34 11.33 15.04
CA GLU A 424 24.78 12.54 15.72
C GLU A 424 25.19 13.59 14.68
N VAL A 425 24.58 14.76 14.75
CA VAL A 425 24.95 15.93 13.94
C VAL A 425 25.48 17.04 14.84
N LYS A 426 26.51 17.75 14.38
CA LYS A 426 27.13 18.85 15.14
C LYS A 426 27.62 19.96 14.22
N ILE A 427 27.84 21.14 14.79
CA ILE A 427 28.61 22.22 14.15
C ILE A 427 30.03 22.19 14.69
N SER A 428 31.02 22.25 13.79
CA SER A 428 32.40 22.54 14.15
C SER A 428 32.78 23.93 13.64
N SER A 429 33.32 24.78 14.52
CA SER A 429 33.86 26.10 14.17
C SER A 429 35.37 26.10 14.36
N GLU A 430 36.13 26.44 13.32
CA GLU A 430 37.58 26.57 13.38
C GLU A 430 37.99 28.04 13.28
N ILE A 431 38.59 28.57 14.34
CA ILE A 431 39.14 29.92 14.36
C ILE A 431 40.47 29.93 13.60
N LYS A 432 40.45 30.51 12.41
CA LYS A 432 41.62 30.56 11.51
C LYS A 432 42.62 31.64 11.89
N SER A 433 42.11 32.80 12.31
CA SER A 433 42.94 33.93 12.71
C SER A 433 42.13 34.97 13.47
N TYR A 434 42.82 35.73 14.32
CA TYR A 434 42.30 36.95 14.94
C TYR A 434 43.34 38.06 14.79
N ASP A 435 42.98 39.13 14.07
CA ASP A 435 43.78 40.34 13.95
C ASP A 435 43.30 41.35 15.01
N LYS A 436 44.08 41.48 16.08
CA LYS A 436 43.75 42.35 17.22
C LYS A 436 43.77 43.83 16.88
N GLU A 437 44.64 44.26 15.96
CA GLU A 437 44.72 45.68 15.56
C GLU A 437 43.50 46.08 14.74
N LYS A 438 43.03 45.19 13.86
CA LYS A 438 41.85 45.43 13.03
C LYS A 438 40.53 45.02 13.67
N GLY A 439 40.57 44.24 14.76
CA GLY A 439 39.37 43.66 15.37
C GLY A 439 38.64 42.72 14.41
N VAL A 440 39.38 41.88 13.69
CA VAL A 440 38.83 40.95 12.69
C VAL A 440 39.08 39.51 13.10
N LEU A 441 38.01 38.75 13.26
CA LEU A 441 38.01 37.31 13.56
C LEU A 441 37.59 36.52 12.32
N VAL A 442 38.36 35.50 11.93
CA VAL A 442 38.06 34.65 10.77
C VAL A 442 37.78 33.23 11.23
N LEU A 443 36.63 32.70 10.80
CA LEU A 443 36.09 31.41 11.24
C LEU A 443 35.71 30.55 10.03
N ASP A 444 36.09 29.28 10.05
CA ASP A 444 35.47 28.27 9.17
C ASP A 444 34.43 27.49 9.97
N ILE A 445 33.16 27.59 9.59
CA ILE A 445 32.07 26.90 10.28
C ILE A 445 31.52 25.82 9.36
N LYS A 446 31.48 24.58 9.83
CA LYS A 446 31.02 23.42 9.04
C LYS A 446 30.12 22.49 9.88
N PRO A 447 29.00 22.02 9.33
CA PRO A 447 28.20 20.97 9.93
C PRO A 447 28.81 19.59 9.64
N TYR A 448 28.71 18.69 10.61
CA TYR A 448 29.19 17.31 10.51
C TYR A 448 28.10 16.34 10.96
N TYR A 449 28.14 15.13 10.41
CA TYR A 449 27.38 13.99 10.90
C TYR A 449 28.34 12.83 11.20
N THR A 450 28.01 12.01 12.20
CA THR A 450 28.81 10.84 12.57
C THR A 450 27.99 9.57 12.36
N VAL A 451 28.54 8.66 11.57
CA VAL A 451 27.98 7.32 11.31
C VAL A 451 29.11 6.31 11.47
N ASN A 452 28.88 5.23 12.21
CA ASN A 452 29.88 4.17 12.42
C ASN A 452 31.25 4.67 12.92
N GLN A 453 31.26 5.67 13.82
CA GLN A 453 32.47 6.34 14.35
C GLN A 453 33.27 7.16 13.32
N GLU A 454 32.79 7.30 12.08
CA GLU A 454 33.35 8.19 11.08
C GLU A 454 32.57 9.51 11.04
N SER A 455 33.28 10.64 11.14
CA SER A 455 32.68 11.96 11.03
C SER A 455 32.88 12.54 9.62
N LYS A 456 31.78 12.92 8.98
CA LYS A 456 31.75 13.46 7.61
C LYS A 456 31.08 14.83 7.60
N VAL A 457 31.49 15.71 6.68
CA VAL A 457 30.90 17.05 6.52
C VAL A 457 29.51 16.90 5.90
N ILE A 458 28.51 17.60 6.44
CA ILE A 458 27.20 17.73 5.78
C ILE A 458 27.35 18.78 4.66
N PRO A 459 27.11 18.43 3.38
CA PRO A 459 27.28 19.36 2.28
C PRO A 459 26.17 20.43 2.28
N ASN A 460 26.46 21.64 1.78
CA ASN A 460 25.49 22.75 1.79
C ASN A 460 24.19 22.45 1.02
N GLU A 461 24.26 21.60 -0.01
CA GLU A 461 23.09 21.11 -0.73
C GLU A 461 22.14 20.25 0.11
N ALA A 462 22.61 19.71 1.25
CA ALA A 462 21.81 19.00 2.23
C ALA A 462 21.23 19.91 3.33
N ILE A 463 21.36 21.24 3.21
CA ILE A 463 20.79 22.21 4.15
C ILE A 463 19.60 22.93 3.50
N ASN A 464 18.39 22.59 3.93
CA ASN A 464 17.12 23.16 3.51
C ASN A 464 16.48 23.96 4.66
N GLY A 465 17.11 25.06 5.06
CA GLY A 465 16.58 25.92 6.11
C GLY A 465 17.65 26.77 6.79
N LYS A 466 17.20 27.57 7.75
CA LYS A 466 18.06 28.48 8.52
C LYS A 466 18.58 27.81 9.78
N VAL A 467 19.89 27.89 9.99
CA VAL A 467 20.56 27.45 11.20
C VAL A 467 21.10 28.66 11.95
N LYS A 468 20.88 28.69 13.26
CA LYS A 468 21.41 29.75 14.14
C LYS A 468 22.57 29.23 14.97
N ILE A 469 23.63 30.03 15.05
CA ILE A 469 24.90 29.66 15.66
C ILE A 469 25.37 30.81 16.55
N LYS A 470 25.56 30.55 17.84
CA LYS A 470 26.23 31.48 18.74
C LYS A 470 27.74 31.39 18.54
N VAL A 471 28.37 32.50 18.18
CA VAL A 471 29.81 32.62 17.94
C VAL A 471 30.42 33.52 19.02
N ALA A 472 31.43 33.01 19.72
CA ALA A 472 32.15 33.75 20.75
C ALA A 472 32.83 35.00 20.20
N VAL A 473 32.80 36.07 20.99
CA VAL A 473 33.50 37.33 20.74
C VAL A 473 34.55 37.53 21.82
N PRO A 474 35.80 37.90 21.49
CA PRO A 474 36.83 38.17 22.49
C PRO A 474 36.40 39.27 23.47
N ASN A 475 36.64 39.09 24.76
CA ASN A 475 36.19 39.93 25.85
C ASN A 475 36.82 41.33 25.79
N GLU A 476 38.02 41.43 25.22
CA GLU A 476 38.70 42.70 24.94
C GLU A 476 37.96 43.60 23.93
N ILE A 477 37.02 43.05 23.16
CA ILE A 477 36.16 43.82 22.26
C ILE A 477 35.20 44.70 23.06
N THR A 478 35.37 46.02 22.92
CA THR A 478 34.49 47.03 23.55
C THR A 478 33.39 47.55 22.61
N PHE A 479 33.36 47.02 21.39
CA PHE A 479 32.36 47.34 20.38
C PHE A 479 30.99 46.75 20.72
N THR A 480 29.94 47.31 20.10
CA THR A 480 28.54 46.90 20.34
C THR A 480 27.96 46.05 19.22
N HIS A 481 28.56 46.08 18.03
CA HIS A 481 28.07 45.39 16.85
C HIS A 481 29.21 44.68 16.12
N ALA A 482 28.84 43.70 15.30
CA ALA A 482 29.73 42.97 14.42
C ALA A 482 29.16 42.94 13.01
N LYS A 483 30.00 43.23 12.02
CA LYS A 483 29.71 43.02 10.61
C LYS A 483 30.31 41.68 10.22
N VAL A 484 29.46 40.77 9.75
CA VAL A 484 29.85 39.42 9.34
C VAL A 484 29.77 39.35 7.82
N VAL A 485 30.88 38.99 7.18
CA VAL A 485 30.96 38.70 5.75
C VAL A 485 31.08 37.19 5.59
N HIS A 486 30.08 36.57 4.96
CA HIS A 486 30.07 35.14 4.65
C HIS A 486 30.67 34.90 3.26
N LYS A 487 31.69 34.05 3.16
CA LYS A 487 32.46 33.81 1.93
C LYS A 487 32.70 32.34 1.66
N ASN A 488 32.58 31.96 0.39
CA ASN A 488 33.09 30.69 -0.11
C ASN A 488 34.30 30.96 -1.02
N GLY A 489 35.50 30.76 -0.49
CA GLY A 489 36.74 31.22 -1.13
C GLY A 489 36.77 32.74 -1.21
N GLU A 490 37.00 33.29 -2.40
CA GLU A 490 37.03 34.74 -2.63
C GLU A 490 35.62 35.34 -2.85
N THR A 491 34.60 34.51 -3.06
CA THR A 491 33.24 34.96 -3.37
C THR A 491 32.49 35.31 -2.09
N VAL A 492 32.00 36.55 -1.99
CA VAL A 492 31.08 36.98 -0.92
C VAL A 492 29.69 36.43 -1.22
N ILE A 493 29.15 35.64 -0.29
CA ILE A 493 27.78 35.11 -0.33
C ILE A 493 26.81 36.16 0.20
N ASP A 494 27.06 36.65 1.42
CA ASP A 494 26.27 37.71 2.03
C ASP A 494 27.10 38.56 3.01
N THR A 495 26.48 39.64 3.48
CA THR A 495 27.04 40.49 4.54
C THR A 495 25.89 40.95 5.43
N LYS A 496 26.04 40.74 6.74
CA LYS A 496 25.01 41.05 7.74
C LYS A 496 25.62 41.71 8.97
N GLU A 497 24.82 42.50 9.65
CA GLU A 497 25.19 43.18 10.90
C GLU A 497 24.47 42.50 12.07
N TYR A 498 25.19 42.30 13.16
CA TYR A 498 24.71 41.61 14.35
C TYR A 498 25.07 42.41 15.60
N GLU A 499 24.16 42.47 16.56
CA GLU A 499 24.44 43.00 17.89
C GLU A 499 25.31 42.02 18.68
N ILE A 500 26.31 42.55 19.39
CA ILE A 500 27.11 41.78 20.34
C ILE A 500 26.31 41.66 21.63
N LYS A 501 26.01 40.43 22.03
CA LYS A 501 25.27 40.08 23.24
C LYS A 501 26.23 39.55 24.29
N GLU A 502 25.79 39.54 25.55
CA GLU A 502 26.54 38.98 26.67
C GLU A 502 25.65 38.02 27.46
N GLU A 503 26.17 36.83 27.75
CA GLU A 503 25.50 35.80 28.54
C GLU A 503 26.53 35.14 29.46
N ASN A 504 26.28 35.08 30.77
CA ASN A 504 27.19 34.52 31.77
C ASN A 504 28.62 35.10 31.72
N GLY A 505 28.78 36.38 31.36
CA GLY A 505 30.08 37.05 31.25
C GLY A 505 30.86 36.73 29.97
N GLN A 506 30.25 36.02 29.00
CA GLN A 506 30.82 35.75 27.68
C GLN A 506 30.10 36.56 26.60
N LYS A 507 30.85 37.30 25.79
CA LYS A 507 30.32 38.01 24.62
C LYS A 507 30.15 37.07 23.44
N TYR A 508 29.07 37.25 22.67
CA TYR A 508 28.79 36.46 21.47
C TYR A 508 27.95 37.23 20.43
N ILE A 509 27.93 36.73 19.21
CA ILE A 509 26.96 37.08 18.16
C ILE A 509 26.17 35.83 17.76
N GLU A 510 24.92 35.99 17.31
CA GLU A 510 24.09 34.90 16.82
C GLU A 510 23.97 34.99 15.30
N ILE A 511 24.73 34.18 14.57
CA ILE A 511 24.73 34.13 13.11
C ILE A 511 23.56 33.26 12.65
N GLU A 512 22.76 33.75 11.69
CA GLU A 512 21.72 32.98 11.01
C GLU A 512 22.12 32.75 9.54
N THR A 513 22.29 31.48 9.15
CA THR A 513 22.76 31.09 7.81
C THR A 513 22.02 29.89 7.24
N GLU A 514 21.96 29.80 5.91
CA GLU A 514 21.43 28.67 5.14
C GLU A 514 22.55 27.88 4.42
N SER A 515 23.79 28.35 4.54
CA SER A 515 24.98 27.65 4.03
C SER A 515 26.20 27.91 4.92
N PHE A 516 27.19 27.03 4.83
CA PHE A 516 28.33 26.96 5.72
C PHE A 516 29.63 27.04 4.92
N SER A 517 30.51 27.97 5.31
CA SER A 517 31.83 28.17 4.72
C SER A 517 32.69 29.04 5.65
N THR A 518 33.29 30.12 5.14
CA THR A 518 34.14 31.03 5.92
C THR A 518 33.36 32.29 6.32
N PHE A 519 33.50 32.71 7.57
CA PHE A 519 32.88 33.91 8.14
C PHE A 519 33.95 34.86 8.67
N GLU A 520 33.99 36.08 8.14
CA GLU A 520 34.84 37.16 8.65
C GLU A 520 34.01 38.11 9.49
N VAL A 521 34.37 38.24 10.76
CA VAL A 521 33.66 39.05 11.75
C VAL A 521 34.49 40.27 12.08
N SER A 522 34.00 41.45 11.72
CA SER A 522 34.64 42.75 12.02
C SER A 522 33.82 43.51 13.05
N PHE A 523 34.45 43.93 14.14
CA PHE A 523 33.74 44.57 15.26
C PHE A 523 33.73 46.11 15.12
N TYR A 524 32.60 46.75 15.44
CA TYR A 524 32.46 48.21 15.38
C TYR A 524 31.37 48.71 16.34
N THR A 525 31.44 50.01 16.68
CA THR A 525 30.34 50.71 17.34
C THR A 525 29.74 51.66 16.31
N PRO A 526 28.44 51.53 15.97
CA PRO A 526 27.79 52.48 15.08
C PRO A 526 28.00 53.90 15.59
N ALA A 527 28.30 54.85 14.70
CA ALA A 527 28.36 56.25 15.07
C ALA A 527 27.02 56.63 15.71
N LYS A 528 27.05 57.29 16.89
CA LYS A 528 25.85 57.93 17.44
C LYS A 528 25.30 58.82 16.34
N VAL A 529 24.10 58.52 15.86
CA VAL A 529 23.31 59.52 15.15
C VAL A 529 22.99 60.55 16.24
N GLU A 530 23.74 61.64 16.29
CA GLU A 530 23.25 62.83 16.95
C GLU A 530 21.94 63.17 16.25
N ASN A 531 20.83 62.99 16.95
CA ASN A 531 19.58 63.61 16.53
C ASN A 531 19.90 65.10 16.37
N PRO A 532 19.73 65.71 15.18
CA PRO A 532 19.81 67.15 15.08
C PRO A 532 18.81 67.74 16.08
N ASN A 533 19.27 68.72 16.85
CA ASN A 533 18.47 69.45 17.82
C ASN A 533 17.04 69.67 17.29
N THR A 534 16.07 69.12 18.02
CA THR A 534 14.64 69.24 17.74
C THR A 534 14.22 70.72 17.73
N VAL A 535 14.22 71.30 16.55
CA VAL A 535 13.32 72.38 16.15
C VAL A 535 12.70 71.90 14.83
N ASP A 536 11.36 71.81 14.83
CA ASP A 536 10.49 71.41 13.71
C ASP A 536 10.25 69.90 13.46
N GLY A 537 9.76 69.20 14.49
CA GLY A 537 9.14 67.87 14.35
C GLY A 537 7.60 67.85 14.35
N ILE A 538 6.93 68.98 14.67
CA ILE A 538 5.46 69.04 14.79
C ILE A 538 4.77 69.12 13.40
N LEU A 539 5.46 69.56 12.34
CA LEU A 539 4.83 69.73 11.02
C LEU A 539 4.78 68.45 10.15
N VAL A 540 5.59 67.43 10.46
CA VAL A 540 5.70 66.20 9.63
C VAL A 540 4.75 65.09 10.11
N TYR A 541 4.37 65.07 11.39
CA TYR A 541 3.42 64.07 11.89
C TYR A 541 1.96 64.34 11.52
N THR A 542 1.58 65.60 11.26
CA THR A 542 0.24 65.97 10.77
C THR A 542 0.01 65.67 9.29
N SER A 543 1.06 65.63 8.46
CA SER A 543 0.92 65.37 7.02
C SER A 543 0.84 63.87 6.68
N VAL A 544 1.50 62.99 7.47
CA VAL A 544 1.45 61.53 7.26
C VAL A 544 0.16 60.88 7.80
N THR A 545 -0.46 61.47 8.83
CA THR A 545 -1.78 61.02 9.32
C THR A 545 -2.94 61.47 8.42
N LEU A 546 -2.83 62.62 7.73
CA LEU A 546 -3.82 63.06 6.74
C LEU A 546 -3.76 62.27 5.42
N MET A 547 -2.56 61.81 5.01
CA MET A 547 -2.41 60.97 3.81
C MET A 547 -2.91 59.52 4.01
N SER A 548 -2.84 58.98 5.22
CA SER A 548 -3.36 57.63 5.54
C SER A 548 -4.89 57.59 5.66
N LEU A 549 -5.54 58.71 6.03
CA LEU A 549 -7.01 58.83 6.03
C LEU A 549 -7.61 59.02 4.62
N ALA A 550 -6.87 59.62 3.68
CA ALA A 550 -7.31 59.75 2.29
C ALA A 550 -7.25 58.42 1.50
N LEU A 551 -6.31 57.53 1.83
CA LEU A 551 -6.16 56.22 1.19
C LEU A 551 -7.22 55.20 1.65
N LEU A 552 -7.72 55.31 2.89
CA LEU A 552 -8.82 54.47 3.39
C LEU A 552 -10.20 54.88 2.81
N GLY A 553 -10.40 56.15 2.47
CA GLY A 553 -11.62 56.63 1.82
C GLY A 553 -11.76 56.22 0.35
N ALA A 554 -10.64 56.12 -0.39
CA ALA A 554 -10.64 55.69 -1.79
C ALA A 554 -10.90 54.17 -1.95
N ALA A 555 -10.42 53.34 -1.02
CA ALA A 555 -10.67 51.90 -1.02
C ALA A 555 -12.15 51.55 -0.72
N ALA A 556 -12.82 52.32 0.15
CA ALA A 556 -14.23 52.11 0.48
C ALA A 556 -15.20 52.49 -0.67
N LEU A 557 -14.84 53.48 -1.50
CA LEU A 557 -15.63 53.88 -2.69
C LEU A 557 -15.50 52.90 -3.87
N VAL A 558 -14.35 52.24 -4.01
CA VAL A 558 -14.14 51.20 -5.04
C VAL A 558 -14.86 49.89 -4.67
N LEU A 559 -14.95 49.54 -3.38
CA LEU A 559 -15.68 48.36 -2.91
C LEU A 559 -17.20 48.53 -2.99
N LYS A 560 -17.75 49.75 -2.88
CA LYS A 560 -19.20 50.00 -3.01
C LYS A 560 -19.72 50.02 -4.45
N LYS A 561 -18.84 50.07 -5.46
CA LYS A 561 -19.21 50.06 -6.89
C LYS A 561 -19.12 48.67 -7.55
N LYS A 562 -18.77 47.63 -6.79
CA LYS A 562 -18.76 46.22 -7.23
C LYS A 562 -19.85 45.35 -6.58
N MET A 563 -20.73 45.93 -5.77
CA MET A 563 -21.83 45.24 -5.10
C MET A 563 -23.18 45.93 -5.28
N ASN A 564 -23.44 46.49 -6.47
CA ASN A 564 -24.76 46.80 -7.00
C ASN A 564 -24.82 46.42 -8.47
#